data_AF-A0AAN6TQV2-F1
#
_entry.id   AF-A0AAN6TQV2-F1
#
_cell.length_a   1.000
_cell.length_b   1.000
_cell.length_c   1.000
_cell.angle_alpha   90.00
_cell.angle_beta   90.00
_cell.angle_gamma   90.00
#
_symmetry.space_group_name_H-M   'P 1'
#
loop_
_entity.id
_entity.type
_entity.pdbx_description
1 polymer ?
#
loop_
_entity_poly.entity_id
_entity_poly.type
_entity_poly.pdbx_seq_one_letter_code
_entity_poly.pdbx_strand_id
1 'polypeptide(L)'
;MGSSPPFPKEQQLCTYFDREIDAGASAGAEDEKQQVDNLPGWPCVSLSDRASVEELLYRELYASDLETVAPRLWIMSTQSSANVEPLHQQRIKGREILITESPRLHLVWIHNRIFVKPIPKYLLSHRFWEQFLLCKPAARGSRHDLVQRAATGYLRSYRYLIQHESDFDIGKQVRLIPQNFEWPEFCRFIMNFSRVGDMDVSSRYHYGELRLSRLNLYAPFLFGKFNFQKPHWQYSDYFARFYGPMLFIFAVASTVLSSMQLEMAVEQVSVTQGVVLWSICRWTSTVILVGTTLIALGFWLLWVWLLCDEWVYALRCRAKKRREMLDHSSRPRDVPAV
;
A
#
# COMPACT_ATOMS: atom_id res chain seq x y z
N MET A 1 -0.98 8.80 -27.46
CA MET A 1 -0.73 7.36 -27.61
C MET A 1 -1.32 6.88 -28.93
N GLY A 2 -0.57 6.07 -29.68
CA GLY A 2 -1.03 5.51 -30.95
C GLY A 2 -2.21 4.55 -30.75
N SER A 3 -2.90 4.25 -31.85
CA SER A 3 -4.01 3.30 -31.92
C SER A 3 -3.61 1.83 -31.72
N SER A 4 -2.40 1.57 -31.20
CA SER A 4 -1.77 0.25 -31.19
C SER A 4 -1.20 -0.07 -29.81
N PRO A 5 -1.19 -1.35 -29.40
CA PRO A 5 -0.58 -1.77 -28.14
C PRO A 5 0.89 -1.38 -28.02
N PRO A 6 1.40 -1.22 -26.78
CA PRO A 6 2.77 -0.77 -26.57
C PRO A 6 3.82 -1.81 -26.98
N PHE A 7 3.44 -3.07 -27.18
CA PHE A 7 4.29 -4.17 -27.62
C PHE A 7 3.64 -4.87 -28.83
N PRO A 8 4.44 -5.47 -29.72
CA PRO A 8 3.91 -6.18 -30.89
C PRO A 8 3.39 -7.58 -30.52
N LYS A 9 2.52 -8.16 -31.36
CA LYS A 9 1.83 -9.42 -31.06
C LYS A 9 2.81 -10.60 -30.84
N GLU A 10 3.94 -10.61 -31.52
CA GLU A 10 4.97 -11.66 -31.43
C GLU A 10 5.72 -11.65 -30.09
N GLN A 11 5.59 -10.57 -29.32
CA GLN A 11 6.22 -10.39 -28.02
C GLN A 11 5.24 -10.51 -26.85
N GLN A 12 3.98 -10.88 -27.12
CA GLN A 12 3.03 -11.15 -26.04
C GLN A 12 3.45 -12.41 -25.26
N LEU A 13 3.23 -12.40 -23.95
CA LEU A 13 3.53 -13.55 -23.10
C LEU A 13 2.29 -14.42 -22.87
N CYS A 14 1.09 -13.85 -22.97
CA CYS A 14 -0.16 -14.57 -22.72
C CYS A 14 -0.98 -14.75 -24.01
N THR A 15 -1.11 -16.00 -24.46
CA THR A 15 -1.88 -16.39 -25.66
C THR A 15 -3.33 -16.78 -25.38
N TYR A 16 -3.78 -16.60 -24.13
CA TYR A 16 -5.11 -17.02 -23.68
C TYR A 16 -6.25 -16.44 -24.54
N PHE A 17 -6.07 -15.23 -25.08
CA PHE A 17 -7.07 -14.51 -25.86
C PHE A 17 -6.92 -14.65 -27.39
N ASP A 18 -5.98 -15.47 -27.88
CA ASP A 18 -5.75 -15.64 -29.33
C ASP A 18 -6.64 -16.71 -29.98
N ARG A 19 -7.28 -17.58 -29.17
CA ARG A 19 -7.95 -18.81 -29.62
C ARG A 19 -9.20 -18.62 -30.47
N GLU A 20 -9.68 -17.39 -30.67
CA GLU A 20 -10.83 -17.13 -31.54
C GLU A 20 -10.52 -17.29 -33.05
N ILE A 21 -9.25 -17.38 -33.46
CA ILE A 21 -8.88 -17.44 -34.90
C ILE A 21 -8.69 -18.88 -35.41
N ASP A 22 -8.19 -19.82 -34.61
CA ASP A 22 -7.82 -21.15 -35.10
C ASP A 22 -9.01 -22.12 -35.21
N ALA A 23 -10.17 -21.77 -34.66
CA ALA A 23 -11.41 -22.56 -34.80
C ALA A 23 -11.96 -22.60 -36.24
N GLY A 24 -11.39 -21.82 -37.17
CA GLY A 24 -11.72 -21.88 -38.60
C GLY A 24 -10.82 -22.81 -39.44
N ALA A 25 -9.76 -23.41 -38.88
CA ALA A 25 -8.76 -24.11 -39.68
C ALA A 25 -8.08 -25.30 -38.95
N SER A 26 -8.86 -26.20 -38.36
CA SER A 26 -8.54 -27.65 -38.31
C SER A 26 -9.58 -28.38 -37.47
N ALA A 27 -10.36 -29.25 -38.12
CA ALA A 27 -11.14 -30.27 -37.44
C ALA A 27 -10.22 -31.46 -37.14
N GLY A 28 -10.15 -31.90 -35.88
CA GLY A 28 -9.56 -33.20 -35.53
C GLY A 28 -9.05 -33.33 -34.09
N ALA A 29 -9.78 -34.10 -33.29
CA ALA A 29 -9.40 -34.84 -32.08
C ALA A 29 -9.22 -34.10 -30.73
N GLU A 30 -10.30 -34.17 -29.94
CA GLU A 30 -10.33 -34.61 -28.54
C GLU A 30 -9.37 -33.94 -27.53
N ASP A 31 -9.76 -32.75 -27.08
CA ASP A 31 -9.73 -32.38 -25.66
C ASP A 31 -10.71 -31.21 -25.47
N GLU A 32 -11.92 -31.47 -24.99
CA GLU A 32 -12.93 -30.45 -24.64
C GLU A 32 -12.41 -29.55 -23.50
N LYS A 33 -11.51 -28.61 -23.81
CA LYS A 33 -11.17 -27.51 -22.91
C LYS A 33 -12.12 -26.37 -23.17
N GLN A 34 -13.21 -26.36 -22.39
CA GLN A 34 -14.18 -25.28 -22.20
C GLN A 34 -13.69 -23.95 -22.76
N GLN A 35 -14.46 -23.43 -23.71
CA GLN A 35 -14.44 -22.03 -24.12
C GLN A 35 -14.54 -21.17 -22.86
N VAL A 36 -13.43 -20.64 -22.38
CA VAL A 36 -13.43 -19.93 -21.11
C VAL A 36 -13.83 -18.48 -21.38
N ASP A 37 -15.14 -18.23 -21.32
CA ASP A 37 -15.76 -16.91 -21.45
C ASP A 37 -15.38 -15.93 -20.32
N ASN A 38 -14.45 -16.29 -19.42
CA ASN A 38 -14.12 -15.53 -18.22
C ASN A 38 -12.70 -14.94 -18.26
N LEU A 39 -12.52 -13.81 -17.60
CA LEU A 39 -11.24 -13.10 -17.50
C LEU A 39 -10.23 -13.94 -16.68
N PRO A 40 -8.98 -14.15 -17.17
CA PRO A 40 -7.94 -14.86 -16.44
C PRO A 40 -7.68 -14.29 -15.05
N GLY A 41 -7.80 -15.15 -14.02
CA GLY A 41 -7.68 -14.77 -12.61
C GLY A 41 -8.97 -14.27 -11.96
N TRP A 42 -10.02 -14.05 -12.75
CA TRP A 42 -11.33 -13.56 -12.30
C TRP A 42 -12.46 -14.45 -12.83
N PRO A 43 -12.67 -15.65 -12.24
CA PRO A 43 -13.62 -16.63 -12.77
C PRO A 43 -15.08 -16.15 -12.76
N CYS A 44 -15.41 -15.13 -11.97
CA CYS A 44 -16.76 -14.58 -11.88
C CYS A 44 -17.05 -13.46 -12.89
N VAL A 45 -16.08 -13.05 -13.72
CA VAL A 45 -16.24 -11.94 -14.65
C VAL A 45 -16.17 -12.48 -16.08
N SER A 46 -17.32 -12.45 -16.76
CA SER A 46 -17.43 -12.82 -18.16
C SER A 46 -16.87 -11.73 -19.08
N LEU A 47 -16.13 -12.14 -20.10
CA LEU A 47 -15.58 -11.30 -21.17
C LEU A 47 -16.68 -10.72 -22.08
N SER A 48 -17.84 -11.37 -22.14
CA SER A 48 -19.01 -10.88 -22.87
C SER A 48 -19.60 -9.63 -22.22
N ASP A 49 -19.50 -9.50 -20.89
CA ASP A 49 -19.93 -8.32 -20.16
C ASP A 49 -18.80 -7.27 -20.08
N ARG A 50 -18.73 -6.47 -21.14
CA ARG A 50 -17.74 -5.40 -21.27
C ARG A 50 -17.79 -4.38 -20.13
N ALA A 51 -18.97 -4.05 -19.61
CA ALA A 51 -19.12 -3.04 -18.57
C ALA A 51 -18.51 -3.53 -17.24
N SER A 52 -18.74 -4.80 -16.89
CA SER A 52 -18.14 -5.42 -15.71
C SER A 52 -16.62 -5.52 -15.82
N VAL A 53 -16.08 -5.83 -17.00
CA VAL A 53 -14.63 -5.83 -17.24
C VAL A 53 -14.04 -4.43 -17.10
N GLU A 54 -14.67 -3.40 -17.68
CA GLU A 54 -14.20 -2.01 -17.57
C GLU A 54 -14.22 -1.49 -16.12
N GLU A 55 -15.25 -1.83 -15.34
CA GLU A 55 -15.33 -1.49 -13.92
C GLU A 55 -14.23 -2.20 -13.11
N LEU A 56 -14.00 -3.49 -13.37
CA LEU A 56 -12.93 -4.26 -12.76
C LEU A 56 -11.57 -3.63 -13.06
N LEU A 57 -11.28 -3.32 -14.33
CA LEU A 57 -10.00 -2.73 -14.73
C LEU A 57 -9.78 -1.38 -14.06
N TYR A 58 -10.81 -0.56 -13.93
CA TYR A 58 -10.72 0.68 -13.18
C TYR A 58 -10.35 0.44 -11.71
N ARG A 59 -11.05 -0.48 -11.04
CA ARG A 59 -10.76 -0.81 -9.64
C ARG A 59 -9.36 -1.40 -9.44
N GLU A 60 -8.92 -2.25 -10.36
CA GLU A 60 -7.68 -3.01 -10.25
C GLU A 60 -6.44 -2.21 -10.64
N LEU A 61 -6.54 -1.28 -11.59
CA LEU A 61 -5.37 -0.58 -12.14
C LEU A 61 -5.30 0.88 -11.70
N TYR A 62 -6.45 1.55 -11.53
CA TYR A 62 -6.50 2.98 -11.25
C TYR A 62 -6.57 3.27 -9.74
N ALA A 63 -5.59 4.03 -9.24
CA ALA A 63 -5.51 4.39 -7.83
C ALA A 63 -6.09 5.80 -7.58
N SER A 64 -7.41 5.94 -7.57
CA SER A 64 -8.11 7.25 -7.49
C SER A 64 -7.63 8.16 -6.36
N ASP A 65 -7.38 7.59 -5.17
CA ASP A 65 -6.85 8.32 -4.00
C ASP A 65 -5.49 8.95 -4.32
N LEU A 66 -4.55 8.18 -4.88
CA LEU A 66 -3.20 8.66 -5.19
C LEU A 66 -3.18 9.63 -6.37
N GLU A 67 -4.05 9.43 -7.36
CA GLU A 67 -4.16 10.32 -8.53
C GLU A 67 -4.65 11.72 -8.15
N THR A 68 -5.61 11.79 -7.23
CA THR A 68 -6.11 13.08 -6.70
C THR A 68 -5.03 13.86 -5.93
N VAL A 69 -4.05 13.15 -5.36
CA VAL A 69 -2.96 13.73 -4.57
C VAL A 69 -1.67 13.85 -5.37
N ALA A 70 -1.58 13.25 -6.56
CA ALA A 70 -0.37 13.20 -7.37
C ALA A 70 0.34 14.55 -7.54
N PRO A 71 -0.35 15.68 -7.82
CA PRO A 71 0.30 17.00 -7.92
C PRO A 71 0.97 17.50 -6.62
N ARG A 72 0.68 16.88 -5.48
CA ARG A 72 1.20 17.22 -4.14
C ARG A 72 2.17 16.18 -3.59
N LEU A 73 2.38 15.05 -4.30
CA LEU A 73 3.27 13.98 -3.84
C LEU A 73 4.76 14.37 -3.83
N TRP A 74 5.15 15.42 -4.55
CA TRP A 74 6.53 15.95 -4.55
C TRP A 74 7.02 16.39 -3.16
N ILE A 75 6.10 16.72 -2.24
CA ILE A 75 6.43 17.10 -0.86
C ILE A 75 7.01 15.91 -0.07
N MET A 76 6.64 14.69 -0.43
CA MET A 76 6.95 13.49 0.35
C MET A 76 7.85 12.48 -0.36
N SER A 77 8.00 12.58 -1.67
CA SER A 77 8.76 11.64 -2.51
C SER A 77 9.53 12.37 -3.60
N THR A 78 10.64 11.77 -4.03
CA THR A 78 11.37 12.19 -5.22
C THR A 78 10.46 12.09 -6.44
N GLN A 79 10.34 13.18 -7.20
CA GLN A 79 9.60 13.23 -8.46
C GLN A 79 10.45 12.61 -9.58
N SER A 80 10.57 11.30 -9.53
CA SER A 80 11.25 10.52 -10.57
C SER A 80 10.57 9.17 -10.69
N SER A 81 10.18 8.82 -11.91
CA SER A 81 9.63 7.50 -12.23
C SER A 81 10.68 6.40 -12.14
N ALA A 82 11.97 6.76 -12.31
CA ALA A 82 13.11 5.86 -12.14
C ALA A 82 13.50 5.62 -10.68
N ASN A 83 12.85 6.29 -9.70
CA ASN A 83 13.06 6.05 -8.27
C ASN A 83 12.37 4.74 -7.81
N VAL A 84 12.62 3.65 -8.51
CA VAL A 84 12.12 2.31 -8.24
C VAL A 84 13.31 1.38 -8.24
N GLU A 85 13.60 0.81 -7.08
CA GLU A 85 14.77 -0.04 -6.90
C GLU A 85 14.47 -1.47 -7.33
N PRO A 86 15.42 -2.14 -8.02
CA PRO A 86 15.28 -3.52 -8.43
C PRO A 86 14.99 -4.48 -7.26
N LEU A 87 14.33 -5.60 -7.53
CA LEU A 87 13.90 -6.57 -6.51
C LEU A 87 15.07 -7.12 -5.67
N HIS A 88 16.24 -7.38 -6.27
CA HIS A 88 17.43 -7.79 -5.55
C HIS A 88 17.93 -6.70 -4.59
N GLN A 89 17.87 -5.42 -5.00
CA GLN A 89 18.24 -4.30 -4.14
C GLN A 89 17.24 -4.10 -3.00
N GLN A 90 15.96 -4.39 -3.20
CA GLN A 90 14.98 -4.42 -2.11
C GLN A 90 15.41 -5.41 -1.03
N ARG A 91 15.83 -6.62 -1.42
CA ARG A 91 16.34 -7.63 -0.49
C ARG A 91 17.63 -7.19 0.19
N ILE A 92 18.56 -6.55 -0.51
CA ILE A 92 19.80 -5.99 0.07
C ILE A 92 19.48 -4.95 1.14
N LYS A 93 18.45 -4.11 0.92
CA LYS A 93 17.95 -3.13 1.91
C LYS A 93 17.20 -3.78 3.08
N GLY A 94 17.15 -5.10 3.15
CA GLY A 94 16.42 -5.85 4.17
C GLY A 94 14.90 -5.76 4.05
N ARG A 95 14.38 -5.42 2.86
CA ARG A 95 12.94 -5.32 2.63
C ARG A 95 12.38 -6.67 2.18
N GLU A 96 11.34 -7.12 2.88
CA GLU A 96 10.46 -8.20 2.48
C GLU A 96 9.47 -7.71 1.40
N ILE A 97 9.36 -8.47 0.32
CA ILE A 97 8.46 -8.15 -0.80
C ILE A 97 7.11 -8.82 -0.53
N LEU A 98 6.08 -8.02 -0.30
CA LEU A 98 4.72 -8.46 0.00
C LEU A 98 3.79 -8.24 -1.19
N ILE A 99 2.97 -9.25 -1.47
CA ILE A 99 1.96 -9.19 -2.54
C ILE A 99 0.79 -8.31 -2.08
N THR A 100 0.31 -7.42 -2.96
CA THR A 100 -0.91 -6.63 -2.74
C THR A 100 -1.78 -6.63 -3.99
N GLU A 101 -3.08 -6.86 -3.88
CA GLU A 101 -3.98 -6.70 -5.04
C GLU A 101 -4.39 -5.23 -5.25
N SER A 102 -4.26 -4.38 -4.23
CA SER A 102 -4.66 -2.97 -4.34
C SER A 102 -3.64 -2.14 -5.14
N PRO A 103 -4.06 -1.42 -6.20
CA PRO A 103 -3.17 -0.52 -6.94
C PRO A 103 -2.66 0.65 -6.08
N ARG A 104 -3.38 0.98 -5.01
CA ARG A 104 -3.00 2.04 -4.04
C ARG A 104 -1.72 1.73 -3.27
N LEU A 105 -1.37 0.45 -3.12
CA LEU A 105 -0.21 0.02 -2.34
C LEU A 105 0.97 -0.42 -3.21
N HIS A 106 0.80 -0.56 -4.52
CA HIS A 106 1.90 -0.96 -5.40
C HIS A 106 3.04 0.07 -5.33
N LEU A 107 4.27 -0.38 -5.06
CA LEU A 107 5.49 0.39 -4.75
C LEU A 107 5.42 1.27 -3.50
N VAL A 108 4.52 0.96 -2.57
CA VAL A 108 4.50 1.59 -1.25
C VAL A 108 5.33 0.75 -0.29
N TRP A 109 6.21 1.36 0.48
CA TRP A 109 7.05 0.66 1.45
C TRP A 109 6.95 1.23 2.85
N ILE A 110 7.15 0.37 3.85
CA ILE A 110 7.20 0.72 5.27
C ILE A 110 8.22 -0.14 5.99
N HIS A 111 9.15 0.51 6.68
CA HIS A 111 10.21 -0.14 7.45
C HIS A 111 10.98 -1.17 6.59
N ASN A 112 10.79 -2.45 6.87
CA ASN A 112 11.40 -3.60 6.22
C ASN A 112 10.45 -4.31 5.24
N ARG A 113 9.41 -3.64 4.73
CA ARG A 113 8.41 -4.24 3.82
C ARG A 113 8.14 -3.33 2.64
N ILE A 114 7.99 -3.91 1.45
CA ILE A 114 7.51 -3.23 0.24
C ILE A 114 6.33 -4.00 -0.35
N PHE A 115 5.27 -3.28 -0.69
CA PHE A 115 4.08 -3.86 -1.29
C PHE A 115 4.17 -3.78 -2.82
N VAL A 116 4.08 -4.92 -3.49
CA VAL A 116 4.14 -5.01 -4.95
C VAL A 116 2.97 -5.86 -5.45
N LYS A 117 2.12 -5.25 -6.27
CA LYS A 117 1.04 -5.94 -6.96
C LYS A 117 1.56 -6.87 -8.07
N PRO A 118 1.14 -8.14 -8.15
CA PRO A 118 1.58 -9.12 -9.17
C PRO A 118 0.99 -8.80 -10.54
N ILE A 119 1.73 -9.11 -11.62
CA ILE A 119 1.28 -8.80 -12.99
C ILE A 119 0.06 -9.66 -13.35
N PRO A 120 -1.11 -9.06 -13.64
CA PRO A 120 -2.26 -9.82 -14.09
C PRO A 120 -2.02 -10.40 -15.49
N LYS A 121 -2.36 -11.67 -15.70
CA LYS A 121 -2.13 -12.39 -16.97
C LYS A 121 -2.77 -11.71 -18.19
N TYR A 122 -3.90 -11.01 -18.00
CA TYR A 122 -4.57 -10.31 -19.08
C TYR A 122 -3.78 -9.11 -19.63
N LEU A 123 -2.94 -8.46 -18.81
CA LEU A 123 -2.09 -7.37 -19.29
C LEU A 123 -0.94 -7.84 -20.18
N LEU A 124 -0.68 -9.15 -20.21
CA LEU A 124 0.38 -9.78 -20.99
C LEU A 124 -0.08 -10.25 -22.38
N SER A 125 -1.34 -10.02 -22.75
CA SER A 125 -1.93 -10.42 -24.02
C SER A 125 -2.18 -9.22 -24.93
N HIS A 126 -1.72 -9.26 -26.17
CA HIS A 126 -1.89 -8.17 -27.12
C HIS A 126 -3.37 -7.90 -27.42
N ARG A 127 -4.14 -8.98 -27.65
CA ARG A 127 -5.58 -8.94 -27.94
C ARG A 127 -6.38 -8.23 -26.85
N PHE A 128 -6.04 -8.46 -25.59
CA PHE A 128 -6.68 -7.82 -24.46
C PHE A 128 -6.52 -6.29 -24.50
N TRP A 129 -5.31 -5.82 -24.86
CA TRP A 129 -5.06 -4.38 -25.01
C TRP A 129 -5.92 -3.77 -26.12
N GLU A 130 -5.98 -4.41 -27.28
CA GLU A 130 -6.81 -3.95 -28.41
C GLU A 130 -8.29 -3.85 -28.04
N GLN A 131 -8.82 -4.87 -27.37
CA GLN A 131 -10.26 -4.99 -27.09
C GLN A 131 -10.73 -4.11 -25.93
N PHE A 132 -9.95 -4.02 -24.84
CA PHE A 132 -10.39 -3.42 -23.57
C PHE A 132 -9.62 -2.19 -23.11
N LEU A 133 -8.41 -1.92 -23.65
CA LEU A 133 -7.57 -0.79 -23.25
C LEU A 133 -7.33 0.24 -24.36
N LEU A 134 -7.62 -0.09 -25.62
CA LEU A 134 -7.40 0.77 -26.79
C LEU A 134 -8.65 1.07 -27.60
N CYS A 135 -9.75 0.36 -27.34
CA CYS A 135 -10.98 0.55 -28.10
C CYS A 135 -11.66 1.88 -27.74
N LYS A 136 -11.90 2.71 -28.77
CA LYS A 136 -12.51 4.06 -28.82
C LYS A 136 -11.47 5.20 -28.79
N PRO A 137 -11.65 6.25 -29.62
CA PRO A 137 -10.90 7.51 -29.44
C PRO A 137 -11.40 8.17 -28.16
N ALA A 138 -10.86 7.73 -27.04
CA ALA A 138 -11.31 8.14 -25.73
C ALA A 138 -10.88 9.60 -25.54
N ALA A 139 -11.84 10.50 -25.29
CA ALA A 139 -11.53 11.87 -24.90
C ALA A 139 -10.52 11.84 -23.74
N ARG A 140 -9.52 12.73 -23.78
CA ARG A 140 -8.49 12.81 -22.74
C ARG A 140 -9.16 12.97 -21.37
N GLY A 141 -8.76 12.15 -20.40
CA GLY A 141 -9.37 12.12 -19.07
C GLY A 141 -10.63 11.27 -18.94
N SER A 142 -11.08 10.61 -20.00
CA SER A 142 -12.10 9.57 -19.90
C SER A 142 -11.61 8.41 -19.02
N ARG A 143 -12.55 7.67 -18.41
CA ARG A 143 -12.24 6.53 -17.56
C ARG A 143 -11.33 5.51 -18.25
N HIS A 144 -11.55 5.27 -19.53
CA HIS A 144 -10.74 4.37 -20.35
C HIS A 144 -9.31 4.88 -20.56
N ASP A 145 -9.12 6.16 -20.91
CA ASP A 145 -7.79 6.79 -21.01
C ASP A 145 -7.02 6.71 -19.68
N LEU A 146 -7.70 6.94 -18.56
CA LEU A 146 -7.11 6.82 -17.22
C LEU A 146 -6.63 5.39 -16.93
N VAL A 147 -7.43 4.38 -17.26
CA VAL A 147 -7.08 2.97 -17.06
C VAL A 147 -5.93 2.55 -17.97
N GLN A 148 -5.94 2.95 -19.24
CA GLN A 148 -4.86 2.67 -20.19
C GLN A 148 -3.52 3.26 -19.70
N ARG A 149 -3.52 4.53 -19.28
CA ARG A 149 -2.34 5.20 -18.72
C ARG A 149 -1.87 4.55 -17.42
N ALA A 150 -2.79 4.10 -16.58
CA ALA A 150 -2.47 3.39 -15.35
C ALA A 150 -1.86 2.00 -15.64
N ALA A 151 -2.42 1.24 -16.59
CA ALA A 151 -1.89 -0.04 -17.03
C ALA A 151 -0.47 0.10 -17.61
N THR A 152 -0.24 1.13 -18.42
CA THR A 152 1.06 1.40 -19.03
C THR A 152 2.09 1.80 -17.98
N GLY A 153 1.73 2.70 -17.06
CA GLY A 153 2.60 3.08 -15.93
C GLY A 153 2.91 1.93 -14.98
N TYR A 154 1.94 1.04 -14.79
CA TYR A 154 2.08 -0.18 -14.00
C TYR A 154 3.09 -1.16 -14.64
N LEU A 155 3.00 -1.44 -15.94
CA LEU A 155 4.01 -2.29 -16.60
C LEU A 155 5.38 -1.60 -16.68
N ARG A 156 5.41 -0.27 -16.79
CA ARG A 156 6.65 0.49 -16.71
C ARG A 156 7.34 0.36 -15.35
N SER A 157 6.61 0.27 -14.24
CA SER A 157 7.25 0.05 -12.94
C SER A 157 7.97 -1.30 -12.87
N TYR A 158 7.42 -2.33 -13.51
CA TYR A 158 8.04 -3.65 -13.62
C TYR A 158 9.35 -3.66 -14.39
N ARG A 159 9.52 -2.75 -15.36
CA ARG A 159 10.81 -2.54 -16.03
C ARG A 159 11.89 -2.08 -15.06
N TYR A 160 11.55 -1.28 -14.06
CA TYR A 160 12.50 -0.82 -13.05
C TYR A 160 12.73 -1.84 -11.94
N LEU A 161 11.68 -2.59 -11.56
CA LEU A 161 11.77 -3.66 -10.56
C LEU A 161 12.63 -4.84 -11.04
N ILE A 162 12.56 -5.19 -12.33
CA ILE A 162 13.25 -6.36 -12.88
C ILE A 162 14.25 -5.88 -13.93
N GLN A 163 15.53 -5.82 -13.55
CA GLN A 163 16.62 -5.39 -14.42
C GLN A 163 17.58 -6.52 -14.76
N HIS A 164 17.74 -7.47 -13.84
CA HIS A 164 18.60 -8.64 -14.01
C HIS A 164 17.80 -9.94 -13.94
N GLU A 165 18.40 -11.03 -14.43
CA GLU A 165 17.83 -12.37 -14.33
C GLU A 165 17.58 -12.79 -12.87
N SER A 166 18.46 -12.39 -11.95
CA SER A 166 18.25 -12.59 -10.52
C SER A 166 16.99 -11.90 -9.98
N ASP A 167 16.63 -10.72 -10.50
CA ASP A 167 15.36 -10.06 -10.15
C ASP A 167 14.16 -10.84 -10.68
N PHE A 168 14.30 -11.40 -11.88
CA PHE A 168 13.25 -12.21 -12.50
C PHE A 168 12.97 -13.48 -11.71
N ASP A 169 14.03 -14.17 -11.26
CA ASP A 169 13.92 -15.33 -10.38
C ASP A 169 13.30 -14.99 -9.03
N ILE A 170 13.69 -13.85 -8.44
CA ILE A 170 13.06 -13.32 -7.23
C ILE A 170 11.57 -13.05 -7.48
N GLY A 171 11.22 -12.46 -8.62
CA GLY A 171 9.84 -12.20 -9.04
C GLY A 171 9.01 -13.49 -9.17
N LYS A 172 9.59 -14.56 -9.71
CA LYS A 172 8.97 -15.89 -9.78
C LYS A 172 8.79 -16.52 -8.39
N GLN A 173 9.81 -16.45 -7.54
CA GLN A 173 9.77 -16.96 -6.16
C GLN A 173 8.63 -16.32 -5.35
N VAL A 174 8.48 -15.01 -5.46
CA VAL A 174 7.46 -14.23 -4.75
C VAL A 174 6.13 -14.18 -5.52
N ARG A 175 6.00 -14.90 -6.65
CA ARG A 175 4.79 -14.98 -7.49
C ARG A 175 4.30 -13.63 -8.01
N LEU A 176 5.20 -12.67 -8.24
CA LEU A 176 4.90 -11.40 -8.90
C LEU A 176 4.73 -11.57 -10.41
N ILE A 177 5.43 -12.56 -10.98
CA ILE A 177 5.40 -12.91 -12.40
C ILE A 177 4.87 -14.35 -12.50
N PRO A 178 4.03 -14.65 -13.50
CA PRO A 178 3.64 -16.04 -13.77
C PRO A 178 4.86 -16.94 -14.03
N GLN A 179 4.82 -18.17 -13.50
CA GLN A 179 5.98 -19.07 -13.50
C GLN A 179 6.35 -19.64 -14.88
N ASN A 180 5.44 -19.55 -15.84
CA ASN A 180 5.50 -20.20 -17.14
C ASN A 180 6.31 -19.45 -18.21
N PHE A 181 7.02 -18.38 -17.85
CA PHE A 181 7.74 -17.54 -18.80
C PHE A 181 9.25 -17.62 -18.60
N GLU A 182 10.02 -17.53 -19.68
CA GLU A 182 11.48 -17.49 -19.63
C GLU A 182 12.02 -16.07 -19.62
N TRP A 183 13.24 -15.90 -19.07
CA TRP A 183 13.88 -14.58 -18.93
C TRP A 183 14.00 -13.80 -20.25
N PRO A 184 14.47 -14.40 -21.36
CA PRO A 184 14.59 -13.68 -22.65
C PRO A 184 13.25 -13.24 -23.23
N GLU A 185 12.18 -13.99 -22.98
CA GLU A 185 10.82 -13.64 -23.42
C GLU A 185 10.31 -12.43 -22.65
N PHE A 186 10.46 -12.48 -21.32
CA PHE A 186 10.08 -11.37 -20.45
C PHE A 186 10.88 -10.09 -20.76
N CYS A 187 12.18 -10.22 -21.05
CA CYS A 187 13.01 -9.11 -21.50
C CYS A 187 12.45 -8.43 -22.75
N ARG A 188 12.16 -9.22 -23.79
CA ARG A 188 11.61 -8.69 -25.05
C ARG A 188 10.30 -7.96 -24.81
N PHE A 189 9.40 -8.53 -23.99
CA PHE A 189 8.14 -7.91 -23.62
C PHE A 189 8.33 -6.58 -22.87
N ILE A 190 9.12 -6.58 -21.77
CA ILE A 190 9.24 -5.44 -20.86
C ILE A 190 10.03 -4.28 -21.45
N MET A 191 10.93 -4.54 -22.41
CA MET A 191 11.69 -3.51 -23.11
C MET A 191 10.81 -2.52 -23.87
N ASN A 192 9.63 -2.94 -24.33
CA ASN A 192 8.67 -2.04 -24.99
C ASN A 192 8.22 -0.88 -24.10
N PHE A 193 8.21 -1.07 -22.78
CA PHE A 193 7.79 -0.06 -21.82
C PHE A 193 8.93 0.90 -21.43
N SER A 194 10.16 0.69 -21.92
CA SER A 194 11.30 1.59 -21.68
C SER A 194 11.15 2.96 -22.34
N ARG A 195 10.42 3.02 -23.46
CA ARG A 195 10.20 4.25 -24.24
C ARG A 195 9.03 5.09 -23.73
N VAL A 196 8.30 4.59 -22.73
CA VAL A 196 7.10 5.24 -22.20
C VAL A 196 7.48 6.39 -21.28
N GLY A 197 7.26 7.62 -21.75
CA GLY A 197 7.49 8.84 -20.98
C GLY A 197 6.45 9.09 -19.90
N ASP A 198 6.72 10.04 -19.01
CA ASP A 198 5.80 10.40 -17.92
C ASP A 198 4.46 10.95 -18.43
N MET A 199 4.42 11.59 -19.60
CA MET A 199 3.20 12.15 -20.18
C MET A 199 2.17 11.08 -20.61
N ASP A 200 2.62 9.85 -20.83
CA ASP A 200 1.83 8.73 -21.33
C ASP A 200 1.29 7.83 -20.21
N VAL A 201 1.65 8.11 -18.95
CA VAL A 201 1.23 7.30 -17.80
C VAL A 201 0.36 8.09 -16.84
N SER A 202 -0.25 7.37 -15.91
CA SER A 202 -1.01 7.95 -14.81
C SER A 202 -0.08 8.73 -13.87
N SER A 203 -0.56 9.81 -13.26
CA SER A 203 0.28 10.75 -12.51
C SER A 203 0.95 10.10 -11.30
N ARG A 204 0.33 9.07 -10.71
CA ARG A 204 0.94 8.24 -9.67
C ARG A 204 2.27 7.63 -10.10
N TYR A 205 2.45 7.30 -11.38
CA TYR A 205 3.67 6.64 -11.90
C TYR A 205 4.78 7.61 -12.28
N HIS A 206 4.56 8.93 -12.17
CA HIS A 206 5.64 9.93 -12.19
C HIS A 206 6.53 9.82 -10.95
N TYR A 207 5.99 9.22 -9.89
CA TYR A 207 6.68 8.89 -8.66
C TYR A 207 6.95 7.39 -8.65
N GLY A 208 8.18 7.00 -8.29
CA GLY A 208 8.55 5.61 -8.10
C GLY A 208 8.01 5.04 -6.79
N GLU A 209 8.91 4.75 -5.86
CA GLU A 209 8.58 4.23 -4.53
C GLU A 209 8.05 5.32 -3.59
N LEU A 210 6.95 5.02 -2.91
CA LEU A 210 6.36 5.90 -1.91
C LEU A 210 6.52 5.33 -0.50
N ARG A 211 6.93 6.19 0.44
CA ARG A 211 7.07 5.79 1.85
C ARG A 211 5.73 5.94 2.58
N LEU A 212 5.19 4.83 3.08
CA LEU A 212 3.89 4.81 3.78
C LEU A 212 3.89 5.68 5.03
N SER A 213 5.00 5.77 5.77
CA SER A 213 5.06 6.61 6.97
C SER A 213 4.84 8.08 6.66
N ARG A 214 5.31 8.57 5.50
CA ARG A 214 5.06 9.94 5.06
C ARG A 214 3.64 10.10 4.53
N LEU A 215 3.15 9.13 3.76
CA LEU A 215 1.76 9.11 3.29
C LEU A 215 0.76 9.17 4.46
N ASN A 216 1.00 8.42 5.54
CA ASN A 216 0.15 8.45 6.74
C ASN A 216 0.28 9.77 7.50
N LEU A 217 1.49 10.33 7.63
CA LEU A 217 1.70 11.62 8.29
C LEU A 217 0.90 12.75 7.62
N TYR A 218 0.88 12.78 6.30
CA TYR A 218 0.13 13.78 5.53
C TYR A 218 -1.29 13.36 5.17
N ALA A 219 -1.76 12.19 5.64
CA ALA A 219 -3.06 11.68 5.26
C ALA A 219 -4.24 12.60 5.63
N PRO A 220 -4.24 13.25 6.81
CA PRO A 220 -5.31 14.20 7.16
C PRO A 220 -5.41 15.37 6.18
N PHE A 221 -4.27 15.87 5.70
CA PHE A 221 -4.21 17.03 4.81
C PHE A 221 -4.47 16.68 3.35
N LEU A 222 -4.03 15.50 2.90
CA LEU A 222 -4.05 15.14 1.49
C LEU A 222 -5.26 14.29 1.09
N PHE A 223 -5.64 13.33 1.94
CA PHE A 223 -6.74 12.39 1.68
C PHE A 223 -7.98 12.66 2.52
N GLY A 224 -7.93 13.55 3.51
CA GLY A 224 -9.02 13.76 4.47
C GLY A 224 -9.30 12.55 5.36
N LYS A 225 -8.31 11.65 5.51
CA LYS A 225 -8.40 10.40 6.29
C LYS A 225 -7.29 10.40 7.35
N PHE A 226 -7.54 9.82 8.53
CA PHE A 226 -6.54 9.76 9.60
C PHE A 226 -5.28 8.97 9.21
N ASN A 227 -5.43 7.91 8.41
CA ASN A 227 -4.33 7.11 7.90
C ASN A 227 -4.64 6.69 6.45
N PHE A 228 -3.62 6.62 5.59
CA PHE A 228 -3.75 6.12 4.22
C PHE A 228 -3.90 4.60 4.20
N GLN A 229 -3.05 3.91 4.96
CA GLN A 229 -3.12 2.47 5.23
C GLN A 229 -2.62 2.22 6.67
N LYS A 230 -3.37 1.45 7.46
CA LYS A 230 -2.96 1.10 8.83
C LYS A 230 -1.70 0.22 8.79
N PRO A 231 -0.54 0.69 9.31
CA PRO A 231 0.74 -0.01 9.21
C PRO A 231 0.84 -1.33 9.98
N HIS A 232 0.26 -1.37 11.18
CA HIS A 232 0.39 -2.48 12.13
C HIS A 232 -1.01 -2.78 12.66
N TRP A 233 -1.37 -4.06 12.69
CA TRP A 233 -2.56 -4.52 13.41
C TRP A 233 -2.28 -4.70 14.91
N GLN A 234 -1.00 -4.72 15.30
CA GLN A 234 -0.54 -5.00 16.66
C GLN A 234 0.10 -3.76 17.28
N TYR A 235 -0.53 -3.27 18.35
CA TYR A 235 -0.05 -2.16 19.19
C TYR A 235 1.32 -2.42 19.82
N SER A 236 1.67 -3.69 20.05
CA SER A 236 2.89 -4.11 20.72
C SER A 236 4.16 -3.52 20.09
N ASP A 237 4.27 -3.55 18.76
CA ASP A 237 5.49 -3.09 18.06
C ASP A 237 5.66 -1.57 18.07
N TYR A 238 4.54 -0.84 18.16
CA TYR A 238 4.56 0.61 18.32
C TYR A 238 5.09 0.97 19.72
N PHE A 239 4.54 0.35 20.77
CA PHE A 239 4.96 0.59 22.15
C PHE A 239 6.37 0.04 22.45
N ALA A 240 6.79 -1.06 21.80
CA ALA A 240 8.13 -1.65 21.90
C ALA A 240 9.25 -0.61 21.78
N ARG A 241 9.10 0.36 20.88
CA ARG A 241 10.10 1.40 20.59
C ARG A 241 10.22 2.44 21.70
N PHE A 242 9.18 2.61 22.51
CA PHE A 242 9.15 3.58 23.59
C PHE A 242 9.64 2.99 24.92
N TYR A 243 9.59 1.66 25.12
CA TYR A 243 10.03 1.04 26.38
C TYR A 243 11.49 1.33 26.74
N GLY A 244 12.42 1.32 25.77
CA GLY A 244 13.84 1.57 26.03
C GLY A 244 14.11 2.96 26.63
N PRO A 245 13.76 4.05 25.92
CA PRO A 245 13.89 5.41 26.45
C PRO A 245 13.12 5.62 27.77
N MET A 246 11.97 4.97 27.93
CA MET A 246 11.15 5.09 29.15
C MET A 246 11.79 4.42 30.36
N LEU A 247 12.32 3.21 30.19
CA LEU A 247 13.06 2.52 31.24
C LEU A 247 14.31 3.31 31.63
N PHE A 248 14.97 3.97 30.68
CA PHE A 248 16.10 4.84 30.96
C PHE A 248 15.71 6.06 31.80
N ILE A 249 14.66 6.79 31.41
CA ILE A 249 14.15 7.95 32.19
C ILE A 249 13.72 7.50 33.60
N PHE A 250 13.01 6.36 33.68
CA PHE A 250 12.58 5.80 34.95
C PHE A 250 13.78 5.42 35.83
N ALA A 251 14.80 4.77 35.28
CA ALA A 251 16.00 4.38 36.00
C ALA A 251 16.78 5.60 36.51
N VAL A 252 16.94 6.65 35.68
CA VAL A 252 17.58 7.91 36.09
C VAL A 252 16.78 8.57 37.22
N ALA A 253 15.47 8.71 37.06
CA ALA A 253 14.60 9.33 38.07
C ALA A 253 14.60 8.53 39.39
N SER A 254 14.52 7.20 39.31
CA SER A 254 14.57 6.31 40.47
C SER A 254 15.92 6.39 41.19
N THR A 255 17.03 6.46 40.44
CA THR A 255 18.37 6.61 41.02
C THR A 255 18.52 7.94 41.75
N VAL A 256 18.05 9.04 41.15
CA VAL A 256 18.08 10.38 41.77
C VAL A 256 17.20 10.43 43.02
N LEU A 257 15.99 9.86 42.97
CA LEU A 257 15.11 9.78 44.12
C LEU A 257 15.73 8.93 45.25
N SER A 258 16.38 7.82 44.91
CA SER A 258 17.02 6.94 45.89
C SER A 258 18.26 7.57 46.51
N SER A 259 19.10 8.26 45.73
CA SER A 259 20.27 8.99 46.26
C SER A 259 19.83 10.11 47.20
N MET A 260 18.72 10.79 46.89
CA MET A 260 18.21 11.84 47.75
C MET A 260 17.56 11.30 49.04
N GLN A 261 16.86 10.15 48.97
CA GLN A 261 16.38 9.46 50.17
C GLN A 261 17.53 9.03 51.08
N LEU A 262 18.63 8.56 50.50
CA LEU A 262 19.84 8.17 51.23
C LEU A 262 20.48 9.37 51.94
N GLU A 263 20.63 10.50 51.25
CA GLU A 263 21.18 11.73 51.83
C GLU A 263 20.32 12.24 53.01
N MET A 264 18.99 12.28 52.85
CA MET A 264 18.08 12.68 53.93
C MET A 264 18.14 11.73 55.14
N ALA A 265 18.31 10.43 54.92
CA ALA A 265 18.44 9.44 56.00
C ALA A 265 19.77 9.59 56.75
N VAL A 266 20.85 9.95 56.05
CA VAL A 266 22.17 10.21 56.66
C VAL A 266 22.16 11.52 57.47
N GLU A 267 21.53 12.59 56.97
CA GLU A 267 21.46 13.87 57.68
C GLU A 267 20.64 13.82 58.97
N GLN A 268 19.61 12.96 59.06
CA GLN A 268 18.88 12.73 60.32
C GLN A 268 19.78 12.22 61.45
N VAL A 269 20.92 11.62 61.13
CA VAL A 269 21.91 11.11 62.08
C VAL A 269 22.98 12.16 62.42
N SER A 270 23.20 13.17 61.57
CA SER A 270 24.20 14.23 61.79
C SER A 270 23.55 15.56 62.23
N VAL A 271 23.67 15.88 63.51
CA VAL A 271 22.90 16.95 64.21
C VAL A 271 23.25 18.40 63.81
N THR A 272 24.17 18.67 62.87
CA THR A 272 24.83 20.00 62.82
C THR A 272 25.02 20.71 61.47
N GLN A 273 24.30 20.41 60.37
CA GLN A 273 24.36 21.28 59.17
C GLN A 273 23.04 21.43 58.38
N GLY A 274 22.64 22.70 58.16
CA GLY A 274 22.07 23.16 56.88
C GLY A 274 20.55 23.11 56.63
N VAL A 275 19.73 23.91 57.33
CA VAL A 275 18.29 24.13 57.02
C VAL A 275 18.05 24.49 55.53
N VAL A 276 19.02 25.16 54.90
CA VAL A 276 18.97 25.56 53.48
C VAL A 276 19.14 24.36 52.54
N LEU A 277 20.05 23.43 52.85
CA LEU A 277 20.29 22.23 52.03
C LEU A 277 19.06 21.32 52.05
N TRP A 278 18.47 21.12 53.24
CA TRP A 278 17.24 20.36 53.44
C TRP A 278 16.05 20.91 52.65
N SER A 279 15.92 22.24 52.58
CA SER A 279 14.85 22.90 51.81
C SER A 279 15.05 22.71 50.30
N ILE A 280 16.29 22.84 49.81
CA ILE A 280 16.63 22.65 48.39
C ILE A 280 16.37 21.21 47.96
N CYS A 281 16.83 20.23 48.73
CA CYS A 281 16.61 18.81 48.46
C CYS A 281 15.11 18.48 48.43
N ARG A 282 14.32 18.91 49.42
CA ARG A 282 12.87 18.66 49.42
C ARG A 282 12.17 19.24 48.19
N TRP A 283 12.55 20.44 47.76
CA TRP A 283 11.97 21.06 46.56
C TRP A 283 12.35 20.30 45.29
N THR A 284 13.61 19.88 45.14
CA THR A 284 14.05 19.13 43.95
C THR A 284 13.40 17.75 43.85
N SER A 285 13.26 17.00 44.96
CA SER A 285 12.50 15.73 44.95
C SER A 285 11.04 15.94 44.60
N THR A 286 10.41 17.00 45.12
CA THR A 286 9.00 17.27 44.85
C THR A 286 8.80 17.58 43.36
N VAL A 287 9.68 18.38 42.76
CA VAL A 287 9.64 18.72 41.33
C VAL A 287 9.86 17.48 40.45
N ILE A 288 10.81 16.60 40.78
CA ILE A 288 11.08 15.37 40.02
C ILE A 288 9.89 14.39 40.14
N LEU A 289 9.31 14.25 41.33
CA LEU A 289 8.17 13.36 41.56
C LEU A 289 6.91 13.87 40.84
N VAL A 290 6.65 15.18 40.87
CA VAL A 290 5.56 15.81 40.11
C VAL A 290 5.81 15.70 38.60
N GLY A 291 7.05 15.92 38.15
CA GLY A 291 7.40 15.78 36.72
C GLY A 291 7.20 14.37 36.20
N THR A 292 7.70 13.35 36.92
CA THR A 292 7.55 11.94 36.54
C THR A 292 6.09 11.48 36.57
N THR A 293 5.31 11.91 37.57
CA THR A 293 3.87 11.61 37.62
C THR A 293 3.08 12.28 36.52
N LEU A 294 3.39 13.53 36.16
CA LEU A 294 2.76 14.22 35.01
C LEU A 294 3.10 13.56 33.69
N ILE A 295 4.35 13.12 33.49
CA ILE A 295 4.75 12.36 32.31
C ILE A 295 3.97 11.04 32.25
N ALA A 296 3.93 10.28 33.34
CA ALA A 296 3.17 9.03 33.42
C ALA A 296 1.67 9.23 33.14
N LEU A 297 1.07 10.30 33.69
CA LEU A 297 -0.31 10.67 33.44
C LEU A 297 -0.54 11.03 31.97
N GLY A 298 0.37 11.80 31.35
CA GLY A 298 0.30 12.15 29.94
C GLY A 298 0.33 10.91 29.04
N PHE A 299 1.18 9.93 29.35
CA PHE A 299 1.22 8.66 28.63
C PHE A 299 -0.04 7.81 28.85
N TRP A 300 -0.58 7.78 30.08
CA TRP A 300 -1.85 7.12 30.35
C TRP A 300 -3.00 7.75 29.57
N LEU A 301 -3.07 9.09 29.52
CA LEU A 301 -4.06 9.83 28.74
C LEU A 301 -3.90 9.56 27.23
N LEU A 302 -2.68 9.52 26.71
CA LEU A 302 -2.41 9.19 25.32
C LEU A 302 -2.86 7.76 24.98
N TRP A 303 -2.63 6.81 25.89
CA TRP A 303 -3.06 5.43 25.75
C TRP A 303 -4.61 5.32 25.76
N VAL A 304 -5.28 6.01 26.68
CA VAL A 304 -6.74 6.09 26.74
C VAL A 304 -7.30 6.76 25.49
N TRP A 305 -6.66 7.82 24.99
CA TRP A 305 -7.07 8.51 23.78
C TRP A 305 -6.99 7.62 22.54
N LEU A 306 -5.88 6.87 22.38
CA LEU A 306 -5.73 5.88 21.31
C LEU A 306 -6.82 4.81 21.37
N LEU A 307 -7.11 4.31 22.57
CA LEU A 307 -8.17 3.33 22.79
C LEU A 307 -9.53 3.94 22.38
N CYS A 308 -9.86 5.13 22.90
CA CYS A 308 -11.10 5.84 22.59
C CYS A 308 -11.28 6.11 21.09
N ASP A 309 -10.23 6.48 20.35
CA ASP A 309 -10.30 6.68 18.91
C ASP A 309 -10.72 5.39 18.17
N GLU A 310 -10.17 4.24 18.57
CA GLU A 310 -10.58 2.95 18.01
C GLU A 310 -12.02 2.57 18.38
N TRP A 311 -12.43 2.79 19.63
CA TRP A 311 -13.81 2.55 20.05
C TRP A 311 -14.79 3.44 19.28
N VAL A 312 -14.46 4.71 19.08
CA VAL A 312 -15.25 5.66 18.29
C VAL A 312 -15.31 5.22 16.83
N TYR A 313 -14.20 4.79 16.24
CA TYR A 313 -14.18 4.25 14.89
C TYR A 313 -15.06 2.98 14.77
N ALA A 314 -14.93 2.04 15.70
CA ALA A 314 -15.73 0.82 15.74
C ALA A 314 -17.24 1.12 15.91
N LEU A 315 -17.59 2.06 16.79
CA LEU A 315 -18.95 2.56 17.00
C LEU A 315 -19.50 3.22 15.73
N ARG A 316 -18.71 4.05 15.04
CA ARG A 316 -19.10 4.68 13.77
C ARG A 316 -19.33 3.65 12.67
N CYS A 317 -18.45 2.65 12.55
CA CYS A 317 -18.65 1.53 11.63
C CYS A 317 -19.93 0.74 11.94
N ARG A 318 -20.20 0.46 13.22
CA ARG A 318 -21.42 -0.23 13.66
C ARG A 318 -22.68 0.62 13.40
N ALA A 319 -22.61 1.93 13.64
CA ALA A 319 -23.70 2.86 13.36
C ALA A 319 -23.99 2.95 11.85
N LYS A 320 -22.96 3.00 11.01
CA LYS A 320 -23.12 2.98 9.55
C LYS A 320 -23.79 1.70 9.07
N LYS A 321 -23.33 0.53 9.54
CA LYS A 321 -23.93 -0.77 9.21
C LYS A 321 -25.40 -0.88 9.67
N ARG A 322 -25.74 -0.32 10.85
CA ARG A 322 -27.13 -0.28 11.33
C ARG A 322 -28.01 0.63 10.46
N ARG A 323 -27.49 1.76 9.99
CA ARG A 323 -28.21 2.65 9.05
C ARG A 323 -28.47 1.96 7.70
N GLU A 324 -27.48 1.26 7.15
CA GLU A 324 -27.63 0.49 5.91
C GLU A 324 -28.68 -0.64 6.04
N MET A 325 -28.72 -1.33 7.18
CA MET A 325 -29.75 -2.35 7.46
C MET A 325 -31.15 -1.75 7.57
N LEU A 326 -31.29 -0.60 8.23
CA LEU A 326 -32.56 0.10 8.35
C LEU A 326 -33.04 0.59 6.98
N ASP A 327 -32.15 1.15 6.15
CA ASP A 327 -32.46 1.62 4.80
C ASP A 327 -32.88 0.47 3.87
N HIS A 328 -32.24 -0.70 3.99
CA HIS A 328 -32.62 -1.90 3.25
C HIS A 328 -33.96 -2.49 3.74
N SER A 329 -34.29 -2.34 5.03
CA SER A 329 -35.58 -2.77 5.58
C SER A 329 -36.73 -1.81 5.26
N SER A 330 -36.44 -0.54 4.97
CA SER A 330 -37.44 0.48 4.59
C SER A 330 -37.71 0.55 3.08
N ARG A 331 -36.95 -0.16 2.24
CA ARG A 331 -37.31 -0.33 0.83
C ARG A 331 -38.53 -1.27 0.74
N PRO A 332 -39.68 -0.79 0.21
CA PRO A 332 -40.83 -1.67 0.01
C PRO A 332 -40.41 -2.83 -0.89
N ARG A 333 -40.77 -4.05 -0.50
CA ARG A 333 -40.66 -5.22 -1.38
C ARG A 333 -41.58 -4.94 -2.56
N ASP A 334 -41.00 -4.67 -3.73
CA ASP A 334 -41.75 -4.64 -4.98
C ASP A 334 -42.39 -6.02 -5.15
N VAL A 335 -43.69 -6.08 -4.90
CA VAL A 335 -44.50 -7.26 -5.13
C VAL A 335 -44.57 -7.42 -6.65
N PRO A 336 -44.16 -8.57 -7.21
CA PRO A 336 -44.32 -8.80 -8.63
C PRO A 336 -45.81 -8.77 -8.95
N ALA A 337 -46.22 -7.87 -9.84
CA ALA A 337 -47.56 -7.84 -10.39
C ALA A 337 -47.78 -9.16 -11.14
N VAL A 338 -48.75 -9.94 -10.66
CA VAL A 338 -49.26 -11.16 -11.30
C VAL A 338 -50.24 -10.78 -12.40
#